data_AF-A0A9D1KDZ0-F1
#
_entry.id   AF-A0A9D1KDZ0-F1
#
_cell.length_a   1.000
_cell.length_b   1.000
_cell.length_c   1.000
_cell.angle_alpha   90.00
_cell.angle_beta   90.00
_cell.angle_gamma   90.00
#
_symmetry.space_group_name_H-M   'P 1'
#
loop_
_entity.id
_entity.type
_entity.pdbx_description
1 polymer ?
#
loop_
_entity_poly.entity_id
_entity_poly.type
_entity_poly.pdbx_seq_one_letter_code
_entity_poly.pdbx_strand_id
1 'polypeptide(L)'
;MNVRKIGLLLLACCAVVGVSAQSTSALRINEVLTNNVNNYVDPFGNRGAWIEIYNSSAGTVQMAGCYITNDPNNPKKYMISKGDLKTKIGPRQVVLIWADGFAHHGTFHTNFKLDPTTENYIGLYDAGGKKLIDEVTVPVLAPDQSFGSPRDGVKERIVLKNPTPEAANYVENSNPKVDKFAEKDPEGVSMSITAMSVVFIALIVLYLFFKLVGKTAIRMSARRAMKAGSATTMAEAKQEADVPGDILAVISMAIYEHQEAEHDYEDAILTVKQVKRSYSPWSSKIYGLRQIPQRKF
;
A
#
# COMPACT_ATOMS: atom_id res chain seq x y z
N MET A 1 48.39 14.27 -39.67
CA MET A 1 48.30 14.25 -38.20
C MET A 1 47.92 12.84 -37.77
N ASN A 2 48.85 12.11 -37.15
CA ASN A 2 48.75 10.65 -37.00
C ASN A 2 47.62 10.24 -36.04
N VAL A 3 46.69 9.41 -36.51
CA VAL A 3 45.60 8.79 -35.74
C VAL A 3 46.06 8.14 -34.43
N ARG A 4 47.30 7.65 -34.37
CA ARG A 4 47.92 7.13 -33.13
C ARG A 4 48.14 8.19 -32.04
N LYS A 5 48.36 9.45 -32.41
CA LYS A 5 48.54 10.57 -31.46
C LYS A 5 47.19 11.09 -30.92
N ILE A 6 46.12 10.99 -31.71
CA ILE A 6 44.75 11.35 -31.29
C ILE A 6 44.22 10.31 -30.28
N GLY A 7 44.49 9.02 -30.52
CA GLY A 7 44.10 7.95 -29.58
C GLY A 7 44.78 8.07 -28.21
N LEU A 8 46.07 8.45 -28.17
CA LEU A 8 46.77 8.67 -26.90
C LEU A 8 46.26 9.92 -26.15
N LEU A 9 45.84 10.96 -26.87
CA LEU A 9 45.28 12.18 -26.27
C LEU A 9 43.87 11.94 -25.67
N LEU A 10 43.07 11.10 -26.33
CA LEU A 10 41.75 10.67 -25.83
C LEU A 10 41.86 9.73 -24.62
N LEU A 11 42.85 8.83 -24.60
CA LEU A 11 43.10 7.98 -23.44
C LEU A 11 43.65 8.77 -22.24
N ALA A 12 44.47 9.80 -22.50
CA ALA A 12 44.96 10.70 -21.46
C ALA A 12 43.89 11.65 -20.92
N CYS A 13 42.93 12.11 -21.75
CA CYS A 13 41.78 12.89 -21.27
C CYS A 13 40.80 12.07 -20.43
N CYS A 14 40.64 10.76 -20.70
CA CYS A 14 39.81 9.89 -19.87
C CYS A 14 40.47 9.47 -18.54
N ALA A 15 41.79 9.64 -18.39
CA ALA A 15 42.52 9.29 -17.17
C ALA A 15 42.48 10.37 -16.07
N VAL A 16 41.89 11.55 -16.33
CA VAL A 16 41.83 12.67 -15.37
C VAL A 16 40.43 12.84 -14.75
N VAL A 17 39.51 11.90 -14.98
CA VAL A 17 38.36 11.76 -14.07
C VAL A 17 38.89 11.15 -12.79
N GLY A 18 39.47 12.00 -11.94
CA GLY A 18 39.82 11.65 -10.58
C GLY A 18 38.58 11.02 -9.96
N VAL A 19 38.64 9.71 -9.73
CA VAL A 19 37.70 9.01 -8.87
C VAL A 19 37.76 9.75 -7.55
N SER A 20 36.80 10.63 -7.33
CA SER A 20 36.67 11.36 -6.08
C SER A 20 36.45 10.29 -5.04
N ALA A 21 37.46 10.09 -4.18
CA ALA A 21 37.34 9.23 -3.03
C ALA A 21 36.01 9.52 -2.34
N GLN A 22 35.22 8.46 -2.15
CA GLN A 22 33.90 8.46 -1.54
C GLN A 22 33.95 9.22 -0.21
N SER A 23 33.64 10.52 -0.23
CA SER A 23 33.96 11.41 0.88
C SER A 23 32.79 11.49 1.85
N THR A 24 33.05 11.23 3.12
CA THR A 24 32.09 11.44 4.23
C THR A 24 31.59 12.89 4.30
N SER A 25 32.29 13.83 3.66
CA SER A 25 31.84 15.22 3.51
C SER A 25 30.54 15.40 2.72
N ALA A 26 30.00 14.34 2.09
CA ALA A 26 28.68 14.35 1.46
C ALA A 26 27.54 13.94 2.41
N LEU A 27 27.84 13.49 3.63
CA LEU A 27 26.81 13.20 4.63
C LEU A 27 26.24 14.49 5.20
N ARG A 28 24.93 14.55 5.38
CA ARG A 28 24.21 15.68 5.96
C ARG A 28 23.23 15.20 7.01
N ILE A 29 23.00 15.99 8.03
CA ILE A 29 21.89 15.75 8.97
C ILE A 29 20.62 16.22 8.26
N ASN A 30 19.71 15.31 7.93
CA ASN A 30 18.56 15.56 7.07
C ASN A 30 17.34 16.05 7.84
N GLU A 31 17.03 15.32 8.91
CA GLU A 31 15.84 15.48 9.73
C GLU A 31 16.14 15.00 11.15
N VAL A 32 15.60 15.70 12.15
CA VAL A 32 15.74 15.34 13.56
C VAL A 32 14.40 15.47 14.26
N LEU A 33 14.05 14.47 15.05
CA LEU A 33 12.87 14.50 15.90
C LEU A 33 13.28 14.25 17.35
N THR A 34 12.89 15.18 18.24
CA THR A 34 13.27 15.14 19.67
C THR A 34 12.18 14.54 20.56
N ASN A 35 10.90 14.67 20.20
CA ASN A 35 9.77 14.19 20.98
C ASN A 35 8.83 13.31 20.15
N ASN A 36 8.99 11.99 20.27
CA ASN A 36 8.24 10.99 19.51
C ASN A 36 7.13 10.39 20.37
N VAL A 37 5.87 10.75 20.08
CA VAL A 37 4.71 10.27 20.85
C VAL A 37 3.92 9.26 20.04
N ASN A 38 3.65 9.53 18.76
CA ASN A 38 2.81 8.67 17.91
C ASN A 38 3.44 8.28 16.57
N ASN A 39 4.68 8.68 16.29
CA ASN A 39 5.31 8.50 14.97
C ASN A 39 6.03 7.13 14.81
N TYR A 40 7.35 7.12 14.58
CA TYR A 40 8.12 5.93 14.24
C TYR A 40 8.45 5.11 15.49
N VAL A 41 8.49 3.78 15.36
CA VAL A 41 8.81 2.87 16.47
C VAL A 41 10.08 2.11 16.11
N ASP A 42 11.00 2.00 17.06
CA ASP A 42 12.24 1.25 16.88
C ASP A 42 11.98 -0.28 16.84
N PRO A 43 12.99 -1.09 16.44
CA PRO A 43 12.86 -2.55 16.44
C PRO A 43 12.59 -3.19 17.80
N PHE A 44 12.73 -2.44 18.90
CA PHE A 44 12.50 -2.87 20.27
C PHE A 44 11.12 -2.43 20.80
N GLY A 45 10.28 -1.79 19.96
CA GLY A 45 8.95 -1.35 20.34
C GLY A 45 8.91 0.01 21.04
N ASN A 46 10.02 0.75 21.08
CA ASN A 46 10.11 2.05 21.75
C ASN A 46 9.96 3.21 20.78
N ARG A 47 9.42 4.32 21.28
CA ARG A 47 9.37 5.60 20.57
C ARG A 47 10.46 6.50 21.13
N GLY A 48 11.58 6.55 20.42
CA GLY A 48 12.73 7.39 20.77
C GLY A 48 12.82 8.64 19.91
N ALA A 49 13.60 9.60 20.39
CA ALA A 49 14.16 10.64 19.54
C ALA A 49 15.08 9.99 18.49
N TRP A 50 15.18 10.60 17.31
CA TRP A 50 16.01 10.08 16.23
C TRP A 50 16.58 11.20 15.37
N ILE A 51 17.66 10.85 14.68
CA ILE A 51 18.46 11.71 13.81
C ILE A 51 18.61 10.96 12.50
N GLU A 52 18.22 11.61 11.41
CA GLU A 52 18.37 11.08 10.07
C GLU A 52 19.60 11.67 9.38
N ILE A 53 20.40 10.80 8.76
CA ILE A 53 21.58 11.17 7.97
C ILE A 53 21.31 10.87 6.51
N TYR A 54 21.49 11.87 5.65
CA TYR A 54 21.35 11.76 4.20
C TYR A 54 22.71 11.74 3.49
N ASN A 55 22.82 10.90 2.47
CA ASN A 55 23.94 10.92 1.55
C ASN A 55 23.63 11.79 0.32
N SER A 56 24.24 12.98 0.26
CA SER A 56 24.04 13.91 -0.86
C SER A 56 24.82 13.56 -2.14
N SER A 57 25.69 12.55 -2.10
CA SER A 57 26.53 12.19 -3.24
C SER A 57 25.82 11.25 -4.22
N ALA A 58 26.40 11.13 -5.42
CA ALA A 58 25.96 10.20 -6.45
C ALA A 58 26.54 8.77 -6.29
N GLY A 59 27.31 8.50 -5.22
CA GLY A 59 27.84 7.17 -4.91
C GLY A 59 27.49 6.72 -3.49
N THR A 60 27.86 5.50 -3.12
CA THR A 60 27.59 4.92 -1.79
C THR A 60 28.59 5.38 -0.72
N VAL A 61 28.19 6.20 0.26
CA VAL A 61 29.10 6.70 1.31
C VAL A 61 29.10 5.79 2.52
N GLN A 62 30.30 5.52 3.04
CA GLN A 62 30.50 4.77 4.29
C GLN A 62 30.54 5.74 5.48
N MET A 63 29.56 5.66 6.38
CA MET A 63 29.56 6.48 7.61
C MET A 63 30.22 5.79 8.81
N ALA A 64 30.52 4.50 8.72
CA ALA A 64 31.25 3.75 9.74
C ALA A 64 32.50 4.50 10.23
N GLY A 65 32.68 4.57 11.54
CA GLY A 65 33.79 5.27 12.19
C GLY A 65 33.59 6.78 12.34
N CYS A 66 32.62 7.40 11.67
CA CYS A 66 32.23 8.79 11.95
C CYS A 66 31.69 8.91 13.38
N TYR A 67 31.73 10.13 13.91
CA TYR A 67 31.22 10.43 15.24
C TYR A 67 29.98 11.30 15.17
N ILE A 68 29.03 11.02 16.06
CA ILE A 68 27.85 11.85 16.31
C ILE A 68 27.92 12.31 17.76
N THR A 69 27.57 13.57 17.99
CA THR A 69 27.51 14.14 19.33
C THR A 69 26.35 15.09 19.47
N ASN A 70 25.83 15.20 20.69
CA ASN A 70 24.95 16.29 21.10
C ASN A 70 25.64 17.30 22.04
N ASP A 71 26.97 17.26 22.11
CA ASP A 71 27.79 18.15 22.91
C ASP A 71 28.94 18.70 22.05
N PRO A 72 28.97 20.02 21.76
CA PRO A 72 30.01 20.61 20.92
C PRO A 72 31.42 20.51 21.54
N ASN A 73 31.52 20.32 22.86
CA ASN A 73 32.80 20.14 23.55
C ASN A 73 33.30 18.70 23.53
N ASN A 74 32.47 17.75 23.06
CA ASN A 74 32.84 16.35 22.93
C ASN A 74 32.55 15.81 21.51
N PRO A 75 33.37 16.15 20.50
CA PRO A 75 33.20 15.67 19.12
C PRO A 75 33.22 14.15 18.95
N LYS A 76 33.72 13.40 19.94
CA LYS A 76 33.90 11.94 19.89
C LYS A 76 32.92 11.16 20.75
N LYS A 77 31.77 11.76 21.09
CA LYS A 77 30.81 11.21 22.05
C LYS A 77 30.27 9.84 21.67
N TYR A 78 29.80 9.67 20.43
CA TYR A 78 29.33 8.39 19.91
C TYR A 78 30.02 8.05 18.60
N MET A 79 30.70 6.90 18.53
CA MET A 79 31.29 6.40 17.29
C MET A 79 30.33 5.43 16.60
N ILE A 80 30.04 5.65 15.32
CA ILE A 80 29.28 4.70 14.52
C ILE A 80 30.15 3.45 14.29
N SER A 81 29.66 2.28 14.68
CA SER A 81 30.41 1.01 14.59
C SER A 81 30.86 0.72 13.15
N LYS A 82 32.06 0.14 13.01
CA LYS A 82 32.64 -0.22 11.69
C LYS A 82 32.20 -1.57 11.16
N GLY A 83 31.57 -2.40 12.00
CA GLY A 83 31.23 -3.78 11.66
C GLY A 83 29.89 -3.95 10.93
N ASP A 84 29.06 -2.91 10.87
CA ASP A 84 27.69 -3.02 10.39
C ASP A 84 27.56 -2.63 8.91
N LEU A 85 27.04 -3.54 8.08
CA LEU A 85 26.88 -3.33 6.63
C LEU A 85 25.89 -2.21 6.30
N LYS A 86 24.92 -1.94 7.18
CA LYS A 86 23.92 -0.87 7.00
C LYS A 86 24.53 0.54 7.12
N THR A 87 25.79 0.64 7.52
CA THR A 87 26.52 1.93 7.56
C THR A 87 27.03 2.39 6.19
N LYS A 88 26.74 1.62 5.12
CA LYS A 88 26.89 2.03 3.73
C LYS A 88 25.58 2.64 3.23
N ILE A 89 25.56 3.95 3.09
CA ILE A 89 24.39 4.68 2.61
C ILE A 89 24.51 4.82 1.09
N GLY A 90 23.58 4.23 0.34
CA GLY A 90 23.57 4.35 -1.12
C GLY A 90 23.40 5.81 -1.59
N PRO A 91 23.54 6.06 -2.90
CA PRO A 91 23.41 7.40 -3.45
C PRO A 91 22.01 7.94 -3.17
N ARG A 92 21.91 9.18 -2.66
CA ARG A 92 20.63 9.85 -2.37
C ARG A 92 19.74 9.08 -1.38
N GLN A 93 20.32 8.22 -0.54
CA GLN A 93 19.60 7.49 0.50
C GLN A 93 19.79 8.14 1.88
N VAL A 94 18.88 7.79 2.78
CA VAL A 94 18.87 8.18 4.19
C VAL A 94 19.13 6.99 5.09
N VAL A 95 19.51 7.27 6.33
CA VAL A 95 19.62 6.28 7.41
C VAL A 95 19.25 6.95 8.73
N LEU A 96 18.48 6.23 9.54
CA LEU A 96 17.98 6.72 10.82
C LEU A 96 18.84 6.19 11.97
N ILE A 97 19.12 7.06 12.93
CA ILE A 97 19.89 6.78 14.15
C ILE A 97 19.09 7.25 15.35
N TRP A 98 18.79 6.34 16.27
CA TRP A 98 18.06 6.60 17.51
C TRP A 98 18.95 7.32 18.53
N ALA A 99 18.45 8.44 19.04
CA ALA A 99 19.08 9.25 20.07
C ALA A 99 18.43 8.99 21.43
N ASP A 100 18.50 7.73 21.87
CA ASP A 100 17.76 7.18 23.01
C ASP A 100 18.64 6.74 24.18
N GLY A 101 19.97 6.91 24.08
CA GLY A 101 20.92 6.51 25.11
C GLY A 101 21.10 4.99 25.28
N PHE A 102 20.50 4.17 24.41
CA PHE A 102 20.55 2.71 24.48
C PHE A 102 21.54 2.11 23.48
N ALA A 103 22.82 2.50 23.57
CA ALA A 103 23.86 2.04 22.65
C ALA A 103 24.04 0.51 22.55
N HIS A 104 23.51 -0.25 23.51
CA HIS A 104 23.51 -1.72 23.48
C HIS A 104 22.43 -2.32 22.56
N HIS A 105 21.48 -1.51 22.06
CA HIS A 105 20.47 -1.92 21.06
C HIS A 105 21.05 -2.03 19.64
N GLY A 106 22.26 -1.54 19.40
CA GLY A 106 23.00 -1.74 18.15
C GLY A 106 23.65 -0.47 17.59
N THR A 107 24.21 -0.58 16.39
CA THR A 107 24.97 0.49 15.69
C THR A 107 24.17 1.78 15.47
N PHE A 108 22.85 1.68 15.41
CA PHE A 108 21.93 2.80 15.13
C PHE A 108 21.26 3.34 16.39
N HIS A 109 21.76 3.00 17.58
CA HIS A 109 21.31 3.58 18.84
C HIS A 109 22.50 4.27 19.51
N THR A 110 22.38 5.56 19.80
CA THR A 110 23.47 6.35 20.38
C THR A 110 23.58 6.14 21.89
N ASN A 111 24.69 6.60 22.48
CA ASN A 111 24.91 6.59 23.93
C ASN A 111 24.38 7.86 24.63
N PHE A 112 23.64 8.71 23.92
CA PHE A 112 23.09 9.95 24.46
C PHE A 112 21.62 10.11 24.10
N LYS A 113 20.93 11.00 24.81
CA LYS A 113 19.52 11.34 24.59
C LYS A 113 19.39 12.78 24.12
N LEU A 114 18.36 13.07 23.33
CA LEU A 114 17.93 14.44 23.06
C LEU A 114 16.88 14.86 24.10
N ASP A 115 16.94 16.10 24.54
CA ASP A 115 15.99 16.66 25.51
C ASP A 115 14.87 17.41 24.76
N PRO A 116 13.60 16.99 24.84
CA PRO A 116 12.52 17.65 24.12
C PRO A 116 12.18 19.05 24.67
N THR A 117 12.70 19.43 25.84
CA THR A 117 12.39 20.69 26.53
C THR A 117 13.40 21.81 26.29
N THR A 118 14.56 21.48 25.72
CA THR A 118 15.64 22.44 25.45
C THR A 118 16.09 22.39 23.99
N GLU A 119 16.89 23.37 23.58
CA GLU A 119 17.60 23.29 22.31
C GLU A 119 18.63 22.16 22.35
N ASN A 120 18.78 21.43 21.24
CA ASN A 120 19.73 20.33 21.11
C ASN A 120 20.71 20.61 19.99
N TYR A 121 21.99 20.78 20.33
CA TYR A 121 23.08 20.72 19.35
C TYR A 121 23.26 19.29 18.87
N ILE A 122 23.50 19.09 17.57
CA ILE A 122 23.89 17.81 16.98
C ILE A 122 25.01 18.07 15.98
N GLY A 123 26.15 17.40 16.17
CA GLY A 123 27.29 17.46 15.26
C GLY A 123 27.63 16.09 14.69
N LEU A 124 27.90 16.05 13.39
CA LEU A 124 28.46 14.90 12.67
C LEU A 124 29.93 15.20 12.32
N TYR A 125 30.83 14.35 12.77
CA TYR A 125 32.26 14.48 12.57
C TYR A 125 32.85 13.31 11.79
N ASP A 126 33.96 13.56 11.11
CA ASP A 126 34.72 12.54 10.37
C ASP A 126 35.26 11.41 11.25
N ALA A 127 35.84 10.39 10.62
CA ALA A 127 36.39 9.24 11.34
C ALA A 127 37.57 9.58 12.28
N GLY A 128 38.19 10.76 12.12
CA GLY A 128 39.20 11.28 13.04
C GLY A 128 38.61 12.00 14.25
N GLY A 129 37.32 12.34 14.21
CA GLY A 129 36.63 13.20 15.17
C GLY A 129 37.22 14.61 15.25
N LYS A 130 37.78 15.11 14.14
CA LYS A 130 38.43 16.43 14.05
C LYS A 130 37.74 17.34 13.07
N LYS A 131 37.29 16.80 11.94
CA LYS A 131 36.64 17.58 10.88
C LYS A 131 35.14 17.50 11.07
N LEU A 132 34.50 18.66 11.25
CA LEU A 132 33.04 18.77 11.20
C LEU A 132 32.55 18.49 9.77
N ILE A 133 31.61 17.57 9.63
CA ILE A 133 30.94 17.25 8.38
C ILE A 133 29.68 18.10 8.23
N ASP A 134 28.83 18.09 9.25
CA ASP A 134 27.58 18.85 9.31
C ASP A 134 27.16 19.04 10.77
N GLU A 135 26.42 20.10 11.05
CA GLU A 135 25.84 20.36 12.37
C GLU A 135 24.47 21.00 12.26
N VAL A 136 23.65 20.80 13.29
CA VAL A 136 22.35 21.46 13.43
C VAL A 136 22.08 21.72 14.90
N THR A 137 21.48 22.87 15.20
CA THR A 137 20.88 23.13 16.51
C THR A 137 19.37 23.08 16.36
N VAL A 138 18.76 22.09 17.00
CA VAL A 138 17.32 21.83 16.92
C VAL A 138 16.63 22.66 17.99
N PRO A 139 15.68 23.54 17.63
CA PRO A 139 14.91 24.30 18.62
C PRO A 139 13.97 23.37 19.39
N VAL A 140 13.29 23.90 20.41
CA VAL A 140 12.21 23.16 21.09
C VAL A 140 11.06 22.94 20.10
N LEU A 141 10.68 21.68 19.91
CA LEU A 141 9.64 21.26 18.97
C LEU A 141 8.40 20.79 19.72
N ALA A 142 7.23 20.92 19.09
CA ALA A 142 6.03 20.25 19.60
C ALA A 142 6.15 18.72 19.44
N PRO A 143 5.37 17.92 20.18
CA PRO A 143 5.30 16.48 19.98
C PRO A 143 5.06 16.11 18.51
N ASP A 144 5.75 15.07 18.03
CA ASP A 144 5.65 14.55 16.66
C ASP A 144 5.97 15.58 15.56
N GLN A 145 6.73 16.64 15.88
CA GLN A 145 7.36 17.52 14.89
C GLN A 145 8.84 17.23 14.77
N SER A 146 9.38 17.44 13.56
CA SER A 146 10.80 17.29 13.27
C SER A 146 11.38 18.59 12.72
N PHE A 147 12.70 18.71 12.81
CA PHE A 147 13.46 19.82 12.27
C PHE A 147 14.38 19.28 11.18
N GLY A 148 14.18 19.72 9.95
CA GLY A 148 14.83 19.11 8.80
C GLY A 148 14.80 19.97 7.55
N SER A 149 15.37 19.44 6.48
CA SER A 149 15.42 20.11 5.18
C SER A 149 14.07 19.98 4.46
N PRO A 150 13.51 21.03 3.84
CA PRO A 150 12.26 20.92 3.06
C PRO A 150 12.39 20.03 1.82
N ARG A 151 13.63 19.81 1.36
CA ARG A 151 14.02 18.84 0.33
C ARG A 151 15.32 18.20 0.77
N ASP A 152 15.50 16.91 0.49
CA ASP A 152 16.65 16.15 0.97
C ASP A 152 17.98 16.77 0.54
N GLY A 153 18.89 16.92 1.50
CA GLY A 153 20.25 17.43 1.28
C GLY A 153 20.39 18.94 1.06
N VAL A 154 19.31 19.72 1.16
CA VAL A 154 19.37 21.19 1.21
C VAL A 154 19.90 21.63 2.59
N LYS A 155 20.56 22.80 2.69
CA LYS A 155 21.08 23.32 3.97
C LYS A 155 20.06 24.09 4.80
N GLU A 156 19.01 24.59 4.18
CA GLU A 156 17.90 25.23 4.87
C GLU A 156 17.24 24.23 5.82
N ARG A 157 16.82 24.71 7.00
CA ARG A 157 16.17 23.90 8.02
C ARG A 157 14.85 24.57 8.41
N ILE A 158 13.78 23.79 8.38
CA ILE A 158 12.45 24.22 8.78
C ILE A 158 11.85 23.20 9.75
N VAL A 159 10.86 23.64 10.51
CA VAL A 159 10.03 22.72 11.29
C VAL A 159 9.07 22.01 10.35
N LEU A 160 9.20 20.70 10.23
CA LEU A 160 8.34 19.83 9.46
C LEU A 160 7.20 19.36 10.38
N LYS A 161 5.97 19.58 9.93
CA LYS A 161 4.76 19.17 10.68
C LYS A 161 4.53 17.66 10.64
N ASN A 162 5.00 17.00 9.59
CA ASN A 162 4.84 15.57 9.35
C ASN A 162 6.23 14.97 9.19
N PRO A 163 6.76 14.30 10.22
CA PRO A 163 8.08 13.70 10.13
C PRO A 163 8.13 12.53 9.16
N THR A 164 9.25 12.34 8.49
CA THR A 164 9.44 11.40 7.37
C THR A 164 10.55 10.39 7.62
N PRO A 165 10.43 9.53 8.64
CA PRO A 165 11.47 8.57 8.98
C PRO A 165 11.78 7.62 7.80
N GLU A 166 13.05 7.50 7.45
CA GLU A 166 13.55 6.61 6.37
C GLU A 166 12.99 6.93 4.97
N ALA A 167 12.37 8.10 4.80
CA ALA A 167 11.76 8.54 3.56
C ALA A 167 12.35 9.90 3.11
N ALA A 168 11.95 10.36 1.93
CA ALA A 168 12.28 11.70 1.49
C ALA A 168 11.45 12.73 2.29
N ASN A 169 12.05 13.86 2.67
CA ASN A 169 11.39 14.96 3.39
C ASN A 169 10.30 15.70 2.58
N TYR A 170 10.00 15.21 1.37
CA TYR A 170 8.91 15.70 0.56
C TYR A 170 7.69 14.82 0.76
N VAL A 171 6.77 15.27 1.60
CA VAL A 171 5.45 14.64 1.69
C VAL A 171 4.54 15.25 0.63
N GLU A 172 4.33 14.53 -0.47
CA GLU A 172 3.32 14.89 -1.47
C GLU A 172 1.91 14.58 -0.91
N ASN A 173 1.52 15.33 0.13
CA ASN A 173 0.27 15.11 0.85
C ASN A 173 -0.96 15.60 0.10
N SER A 174 -0.79 16.23 -1.06
CA SER A 174 -1.91 16.77 -1.78
C SER A 174 -1.75 16.72 -3.28
N ASN A 175 -2.81 16.23 -3.92
CA ASN A 175 -2.95 16.34 -5.35
C ASN A 175 -3.35 17.81 -5.63
N PRO A 176 -2.56 18.57 -6.40
CA PRO A 176 -2.84 19.99 -6.64
C PRO A 176 -4.20 20.20 -7.34
N LYS A 177 -4.78 19.17 -7.97
CA LYS A 177 -6.14 19.23 -8.52
C LYS A 177 -7.21 19.16 -7.43
N VAL A 178 -6.99 18.37 -6.39
CA VAL A 178 -7.92 18.21 -5.25
C VAL A 178 -7.90 19.47 -4.40
N ASP A 179 -6.72 20.02 -4.11
CA ASP A 179 -6.61 21.28 -3.35
C ASP A 179 -7.26 22.43 -4.09
N LYS A 180 -6.95 22.60 -5.39
CA LYS A 180 -7.60 23.62 -6.21
C LYS A 180 -9.11 23.42 -6.33
N PHE A 181 -9.59 22.19 -6.19
CA PHE A 181 -11.03 21.91 -6.18
C PHE A 181 -11.65 22.29 -4.83
N ALA A 182 -10.99 21.95 -3.72
CA ALA A 182 -11.42 22.33 -2.37
C ALA A 182 -11.38 23.86 -2.15
N GLU A 183 -10.38 24.55 -2.69
CA GLU A 183 -10.29 26.03 -2.66
C GLU A 183 -11.42 26.70 -3.46
N LYS A 184 -11.81 26.10 -4.59
CA LYS A 184 -12.86 26.66 -5.46
C LYS A 184 -14.28 26.33 -5.02
N ASP A 185 -14.44 25.25 -4.26
CA ASP A 185 -15.73 24.78 -3.76
C ASP A 185 -15.66 24.46 -2.25
N PRO A 186 -15.49 25.48 -1.39
CA PRO A 186 -15.33 25.29 0.06
C PRO A 186 -16.58 24.72 0.73
N GLU A 187 -17.76 24.96 0.18
CA GLU A 187 -19.04 24.43 0.69
C GLU A 187 -19.43 23.07 0.05
N GLY A 188 -18.69 22.60 -0.97
CA GLY A 188 -18.93 21.30 -1.62
C GLY A 188 -20.18 21.25 -2.51
N VAL A 189 -20.67 22.40 -2.96
CA VAL A 189 -21.89 22.50 -3.78
C VAL A 189 -21.65 21.94 -5.19
N SER A 190 -20.52 22.25 -5.80
CA SER A 190 -20.17 21.75 -7.13
C SER A 190 -19.91 20.24 -7.13
N MET A 191 -19.34 19.71 -6.05
CA MET A 191 -19.17 18.27 -5.85
C MET A 191 -20.54 17.56 -5.79
N SER A 192 -21.50 18.14 -5.06
CA SER A 192 -22.84 17.57 -4.91
C SER A 192 -23.61 17.58 -6.24
N ILE A 193 -23.57 18.69 -6.97
CA ILE A 193 -24.25 18.81 -8.27
C ILE A 193 -23.67 17.83 -9.30
N THR A 194 -22.35 17.68 -9.36
CA THR A 194 -21.71 16.75 -10.30
C THR A 194 -22.04 15.30 -9.95
N ALA A 195 -22.03 14.92 -8.68
CA ALA A 195 -22.44 13.60 -8.23
C ALA A 195 -23.90 13.29 -8.59
N MET A 196 -24.83 14.21 -8.31
CA MET A 196 -26.24 14.06 -8.70
C MET A 196 -26.40 13.95 -10.21
N SER A 197 -25.71 14.79 -10.98
CA SER A 197 -25.79 14.79 -12.45
C SER A 197 -25.34 13.44 -13.03
N VAL A 198 -24.24 12.87 -12.54
CA VAL A 198 -23.75 11.55 -12.98
C VAL A 198 -24.78 10.46 -12.68
N VAL A 199 -25.39 10.47 -11.49
CA VAL A 199 -26.42 9.50 -11.10
C VAL A 199 -27.64 9.60 -12.01
N PHE A 200 -28.16 10.81 -12.25
CA PHE A 200 -29.31 11.00 -13.13
C PHE A 200 -29.01 10.61 -14.58
N ILE A 201 -27.82 10.98 -15.10
CA ILE A 201 -27.39 10.58 -16.44
C ILE A 201 -27.31 9.06 -16.55
N ALA A 202 -26.72 8.38 -15.56
CA ALA A 202 -26.64 6.92 -15.55
C ALA A 202 -28.02 6.26 -15.56
N LEU A 203 -28.96 6.75 -14.74
CA LEU A 203 -30.34 6.25 -14.70
C LEU A 203 -31.09 6.51 -16.02
N ILE A 204 -30.92 7.68 -16.63
CA ILE A 204 -31.52 8.01 -17.93
C ILE A 204 -30.96 7.09 -19.02
N VAL A 205 -29.65 6.87 -19.06
CA VAL A 205 -29.01 5.97 -20.02
C VAL A 205 -29.53 4.54 -19.84
N LEU A 206 -29.64 4.07 -18.60
CA LEU A 206 -30.18 2.74 -18.29
C LEU A 206 -31.66 2.62 -18.72
N TYR A 207 -32.47 3.65 -18.46
CA TYR A 207 -33.86 3.72 -18.92
C TYR A 207 -33.95 3.66 -20.45
N LEU A 208 -33.14 4.44 -21.17
CA LEU A 208 -33.11 4.44 -22.63
C LEU A 208 -32.69 3.07 -23.18
N PHE A 209 -31.72 2.42 -22.54
CA PHE A 209 -31.28 1.08 -22.89
C PHE A 209 -32.41 0.06 -22.75
N PHE A 210 -33.08 -0.02 -21.59
CA PHE A 210 -34.20 -0.94 -21.39
C PHE A 210 -35.38 -0.61 -22.32
N LYS A 211 -35.66 0.66 -22.57
CA LYS A 211 -36.69 1.09 -23.53
C LYS A 211 -36.36 0.66 -24.96
N LEU A 212 -35.10 0.71 -25.37
CA LEU A 212 -34.67 0.27 -26.69
C LEU A 212 -34.79 -1.24 -26.81
N VAL A 213 -34.28 -2.00 -25.83
CA VAL A 213 -34.35 -3.47 -25.79
C VAL A 213 -35.81 -3.94 -25.74
N GLY A 214 -36.66 -3.31 -24.94
CA GLY A 214 -38.10 -3.63 -24.90
C GLY A 214 -38.77 -3.39 -26.25
N LYS A 215 -38.50 -2.24 -26.90
CA LYS A 215 -39.04 -1.95 -28.24
C LYS A 215 -38.53 -2.91 -29.31
N THR A 216 -37.27 -3.33 -29.26
CA THR A 216 -36.74 -4.31 -30.23
C THR A 216 -37.31 -5.70 -29.99
N ALA A 217 -37.47 -6.12 -28.74
CA ALA A 217 -38.10 -7.39 -28.36
C ALA A 217 -39.55 -7.47 -28.89
N ILE A 218 -40.38 -6.44 -28.65
CA ILE A 218 -41.76 -6.38 -29.17
C ILE A 218 -41.76 -6.39 -30.71
N ARG A 219 -40.84 -5.67 -31.37
CA ARG A 219 -40.73 -5.71 -32.84
C ARG A 219 -40.34 -7.10 -33.36
N MET A 220 -39.48 -7.82 -32.64
CA MET A 220 -39.04 -9.16 -33.02
C MET A 220 -40.14 -10.21 -32.79
N SER A 221 -40.88 -10.13 -31.69
CA SER A 221 -42.02 -11.01 -31.43
C SER A 221 -43.16 -10.77 -32.43
N ALA A 222 -43.51 -9.51 -32.73
CA ALA A 222 -44.49 -9.18 -33.76
C ALA A 222 -44.07 -9.72 -35.15
N ARG A 223 -42.78 -9.65 -35.50
CA ARG A 223 -42.25 -10.26 -36.74
C ARG A 223 -42.33 -11.80 -36.74
N ARG A 224 -42.19 -12.45 -35.58
CA ARG A 224 -42.33 -13.91 -35.45
C ARG A 224 -43.80 -14.34 -35.56
N ALA A 225 -44.73 -13.60 -34.94
CA ALA A 225 -46.17 -13.84 -35.04
C ALA A 225 -46.67 -13.73 -36.50
N MET A 226 -46.26 -12.68 -37.23
CA MET A 226 -46.55 -12.53 -38.66
C MET A 226 -46.03 -13.73 -39.50
N LYS A 227 -44.83 -14.26 -39.16
CA LYS A 227 -44.26 -15.43 -39.86
C LYS A 227 -44.94 -16.75 -39.51
N ALA A 228 -45.53 -16.86 -38.32
CA ALA A 228 -46.28 -18.03 -37.87
C ALA A 228 -47.74 -18.04 -38.39
N GLY A 229 -48.17 -16.99 -39.11
CA GLY A 229 -49.50 -16.90 -39.71
C GLY A 229 -50.61 -16.45 -38.75
N SER A 230 -50.27 -16.01 -37.53
CA SER A 230 -51.24 -15.60 -36.51
C SER A 230 -51.72 -14.15 -36.62
N ALA A 231 -51.10 -13.31 -37.47
CA ALA A 231 -51.51 -11.91 -37.67
C ALA A 231 -51.31 -11.44 -39.13
N THR A 232 -52.27 -10.68 -39.66
CA THR A 232 -52.29 -10.23 -41.07
C THR A 232 -51.66 -8.85 -41.27
N THR A 233 -51.58 -8.01 -40.24
CA THR A 233 -50.91 -6.70 -40.29
C THR A 233 -49.90 -6.47 -39.16
N MET A 234 -48.85 -5.67 -39.41
CA MET A 234 -47.82 -5.35 -38.40
C MET A 234 -48.34 -4.55 -37.20
N ALA A 235 -49.49 -3.88 -37.33
CA ALA A 235 -50.11 -3.14 -36.24
C ALA A 235 -50.80 -4.09 -35.24
N GLU A 236 -51.55 -5.07 -35.75
CA GLU A 236 -52.22 -6.09 -34.94
C GLU A 236 -51.22 -6.98 -34.20
N ALA A 237 -50.16 -7.43 -34.90
CA ALA A 237 -49.10 -8.26 -34.31
C ALA A 237 -48.31 -7.54 -33.18
N LYS A 238 -48.26 -6.21 -33.21
CA LYS A 238 -47.60 -5.41 -32.17
C LYS A 238 -48.51 -5.19 -30.96
N GLN A 239 -49.81 -5.09 -31.17
CA GLN A 239 -50.81 -4.96 -30.11
C GLN A 239 -50.99 -6.27 -29.34
N GLU A 240 -50.92 -7.41 -30.04
CA GLU A 240 -50.94 -8.74 -29.41
C GLU A 240 -49.65 -9.06 -28.64
N ALA A 241 -48.51 -8.51 -29.09
CA ALA A 241 -47.22 -8.67 -28.42
C ALA A 241 -46.98 -7.71 -27.23
N ASP A 242 -47.74 -6.62 -27.15
CA ASP A 242 -47.66 -5.62 -26.08
C ASP A 242 -48.71 -5.92 -25.00
N VAL A 243 -48.57 -7.09 -24.36
CA VAL A 243 -49.48 -7.52 -23.29
C VAL A 243 -49.13 -6.80 -21.99
N PRO A 244 -50.08 -6.09 -21.34
CA PRO A 244 -49.86 -5.47 -20.03
C PRO A 244 -49.37 -6.47 -18.99
N GLY A 245 -48.46 -6.02 -18.12
CA GLY A 245 -47.84 -6.86 -17.09
C GLY A 245 -48.86 -7.52 -16.16
N ASP A 246 -49.98 -6.85 -15.89
CA ASP A 246 -51.06 -7.38 -15.04
C ASP A 246 -51.69 -8.64 -15.64
N ILE A 247 -51.87 -8.69 -16.96
CA ILE A 247 -52.42 -9.85 -17.66
C ILE A 247 -51.42 -11.00 -17.63
N LEU A 248 -50.13 -10.72 -17.82
CA LEU A 248 -49.08 -11.73 -17.71
C LEU A 248 -48.97 -12.29 -16.29
N ALA A 249 -49.14 -11.44 -15.27
CA ALA A 249 -49.16 -11.84 -13.87
C ALA A 249 -50.33 -12.79 -13.59
N VAL A 250 -51.54 -12.45 -14.05
CA VAL A 250 -52.73 -13.31 -13.90
C VAL A 250 -52.54 -14.65 -14.63
N ILE A 251 -52.01 -14.65 -15.85
CA ILE A 251 -51.72 -15.88 -16.60
C ILE A 251 -50.69 -16.74 -15.83
N SER A 252 -49.62 -16.12 -15.33
CA SER A 252 -48.59 -16.84 -14.57
C SER A 252 -49.13 -17.42 -13.26
N MET A 253 -50.01 -16.70 -12.58
CA MET A 253 -50.63 -17.16 -11.34
C MET A 253 -51.60 -18.32 -11.60
N ALA A 254 -52.38 -18.25 -12.69
CA ALA A 254 -53.26 -19.35 -13.10
C ALA A 254 -52.47 -20.62 -13.48
N ILE A 255 -51.33 -20.47 -14.17
CA ILE A 255 -50.44 -21.60 -14.47
C ILE A 255 -49.83 -22.18 -13.20
N TYR A 256 -49.38 -21.33 -12.27
CA TYR A 256 -48.81 -21.76 -10.99
C TYR A 256 -49.83 -22.55 -10.16
N GLU A 257 -51.06 -22.03 -10.03
CA GLU A 257 -52.14 -22.70 -9.30
C GLU A 257 -52.52 -24.03 -9.96
N HIS A 258 -52.53 -24.09 -11.29
CA HIS A 258 -52.77 -25.33 -12.02
C HIS A 258 -51.65 -26.36 -11.80
N GLN A 259 -50.38 -25.94 -11.82
CA GLN A 259 -49.24 -26.82 -11.53
C GLN A 259 -49.26 -27.33 -10.09
N GLU A 260 -49.49 -26.46 -9.09
CA GLU A 260 -49.67 -26.87 -7.69
C GLU A 260 -50.82 -27.87 -7.53
N ALA A 261 -51.93 -27.70 -8.25
CA ALA A 261 -53.05 -28.63 -8.22
C ALA A 261 -52.73 -30.02 -8.81
N GLU A 262 -51.77 -30.12 -9.74
CA GLU A 262 -51.30 -31.39 -10.33
C GLU A 262 -50.13 -32.03 -9.55
N HIS A 263 -49.55 -31.33 -8.59
CA HIS A 263 -48.56 -31.91 -7.69
C HIS A 263 -49.26 -32.83 -6.68
N ASP A 264 -49.18 -34.14 -6.90
CA ASP A 264 -49.53 -35.14 -5.90
C ASP A 264 -48.73 -34.84 -4.62
N TYR A 265 -49.42 -34.42 -3.55
CA TYR A 265 -48.80 -34.30 -2.23
C TYR A 265 -48.26 -35.68 -1.84
N GLU A 266 -46.94 -35.87 -1.93
CA GLU A 266 -46.33 -37.09 -1.41
C GLU A 266 -46.58 -37.16 0.09
N ASP A 267 -47.44 -38.10 0.52
CA ASP A 267 -47.67 -38.40 1.93
C ASP A 267 -46.31 -38.61 2.62
N ALA A 268 -46.01 -37.84 3.64
CA ALA A 268 -44.77 -37.92 4.44
C ALA A 268 -44.69 -39.20 5.31
N ILE A 269 -45.18 -40.32 4.81
CA ILE A 269 -44.99 -41.64 5.41
C ILE A 269 -43.64 -42.17 4.95
N LEU A 270 -42.61 -41.92 5.78
CA LEU A 270 -41.29 -42.54 5.66
C LEU A 270 -41.42 -44.07 5.76
N THR A 271 -41.62 -44.76 4.63
CA THR A 271 -41.60 -46.22 4.54
C THR A 271 -40.16 -46.74 4.52
N VAL A 272 -39.39 -46.47 5.57
CA VAL A 272 -38.08 -47.11 5.76
C VAL A 272 -38.31 -48.57 6.17
N LYS A 273 -38.36 -49.48 5.20
CA LYS A 273 -38.30 -50.92 5.49
C LYS A 273 -36.92 -51.24 6.05
N GLN A 274 -36.84 -51.55 7.36
CA GLN A 274 -35.60 -52.02 7.97
C GLN A 274 -35.15 -53.32 7.29
N VAL A 275 -34.11 -53.23 6.46
CA VAL A 275 -33.48 -54.41 5.87
C VAL A 275 -32.67 -55.11 6.95
N LYS A 276 -33.21 -56.19 7.54
CA LYS A 276 -32.42 -57.12 8.35
C LYS A 276 -31.37 -57.76 7.44
N ARG A 277 -30.13 -57.27 7.50
CA ARG A 277 -29.00 -57.91 6.80
C ARG A 277 -28.63 -59.19 7.54
N SER A 278 -28.92 -60.35 6.95
CA SER A 278 -28.46 -61.65 7.44
C SER A 278 -26.93 -61.69 7.42
N TYR A 279 -26.31 -62.17 8.50
CA TYR A 279 -24.86 -62.28 8.63
C TYR A 279 -24.27 -63.13 7.49
N SER A 280 -23.35 -62.55 6.72
CA SER A 280 -22.60 -63.24 5.65
C SER A 280 -21.16 -63.45 6.11
N PRO A 281 -20.64 -64.69 6.10
CA PRO A 281 -19.24 -64.97 6.44
C PRO A 281 -18.25 -64.19 5.57
N TRP A 282 -18.63 -63.87 4.33
CA TRP A 282 -17.81 -63.16 3.34
C TRP A 282 -17.59 -61.68 3.66
N SER A 283 -18.47 -61.07 4.46
CA SER A 283 -18.35 -59.66 4.92
C SER A 283 -17.78 -59.54 6.34
N SER A 284 -17.40 -60.65 6.98
CA SER A 284 -17.05 -60.63 8.39
C SER A 284 -15.57 -60.27 8.61
N LYS A 285 -15.33 -59.13 9.26
CA LYS A 285 -13.98 -58.61 9.57
C LYS A 285 -13.17 -59.51 10.52
N ILE A 286 -13.81 -60.46 11.19
CA ILE A 286 -13.16 -61.39 12.13
C ILE A 286 -12.15 -62.33 11.46
N TYR A 287 -12.34 -62.69 10.19
CA TYR A 287 -11.37 -63.52 9.45
C TYR A 287 -10.17 -62.72 8.92
N GLY A 288 -10.23 -61.37 8.94
CA GLY A 288 -9.13 -60.51 8.52
C GLY A 288 -8.11 -60.19 9.63
N LEU A 289 -8.36 -60.64 10.86
CA LEU A 289 -7.47 -60.39 11.99
C LEU A 289 -6.36 -61.45 12.06
N ARG A 290 -5.13 -60.99 12.31
CA ARG A 290 -3.94 -61.85 12.41
C ARG A 290 -4.05 -62.76 13.63
N GLN A 291 -4.09 -64.08 13.41
CA GLN A 291 -4.08 -65.05 14.50
C GLN A 291 -2.68 -65.14 15.12
N ILE A 292 -2.62 -65.13 16.46
CA ILE A 292 -1.38 -65.26 17.22
C ILE A 292 -1.07 -66.76 17.36
N PRO A 293 0.15 -67.24 17.07
CA PRO A 293 0.48 -68.66 17.13
C PRO A 293 0.37 -69.20 18.56
N GLN A 294 -0.34 -70.32 18.74
CA GLN A 294 -0.44 -70.99 20.03
C GLN A 294 0.84 -71.78 20.33
N ARG A 295 1.50 -71.48 21.46
CA ARG A 295 2.56 -72.34 22.00
C ARG A 295 1.91 -73.55 22.66
N LYS A 296 2.24 -74.76 22.18
CA LYS A 296 1.92 -76.01 22.89
C LYS A 296 2.82 -76.09 24.12
N PHE A 297 2.21 -76.28 25.30
CA PHE A 297 2.90 -76.79 26.48
C PHE A 297 2.91 -78.32 26.45
#